data_AF-A0A1B1TB88-F1
#
_entry.id   AF-A0A1B1TB88-F1
#
_cell.length_a   1.000
_cell.length_b   1.000
_cell.length_c   1.000
_cell.angle_alpha   90.00
_cell.angle_beta   90.00
_cell.angle_gamma   90.00
#
_symmetry.space_group_name_H-M   'P 1'
#
loop_
_entity.id
_entity.type
_entity.pdbx_description
1 polymer ?
#
loop_
_entity_poly.entity_id
_entity_poly.type
_entity_poly.pdbx_seq_one_letter_code
_entity_poly.pdbx_strand_id
1 'polypeptide(L)'
;MTASPQPEINIGMVGHVDHGKTTLTQALTGKWTDQHSEEMKRGISIKLGYADADFYKVKMKKGEEHYTSNPDDEKFKGGKVEHLRTVLCLVELQLWIQQFW
;
A
#
# COMPACT_ATOMS: atom_id res chain seq x y z
N MET A 1 -5.60 -10.73 -18.92
CA MET A 1 -5.71 -10.00 -17.64
C MET A 1 -5.66 -11.05 -16.55
N THR A 2 -4.46 -11.44 -16.11
CA THR A 2 -4.31 -12.42 -15.03
C THR A 2 -4.70 -11.72 -13.74
N ALA A 3 -5.76 -12.20 -13.07
CA ALA A 3 -6.20 -11.68 -11.79
C ALA A 3 -5.00 -11.68 -10.82
N SER A 4 -4.73 -10.53 -10.19
CA SER A 4 -3.78 -10.44 -9.09
C SER A 4 -4.17 -11.47 -8.01
N PRO A 5 -3.20 -12.16 -7.39
CA PRO A 5 -3.49 -13.16 -6.37
C PRO A 5 -4.35 -12.57 -5.26
N GLN A 6 -5.21 -13.39 -4.65
CA GLN A 6 -5.99 -12.94 -3.49
C GLN A 6 -5.00 -12.55 -2.38
N PRO A 7 -5.18 -11.39 -1.73
CA PRO A 7 -4.30 -10.95 -0.67
C PRO A 7 -4.37 -11.94 0.51
N GLU A 8 -3.20 -12.40 0.95
CA GLU A 8 -3.07 -13.38 2.01
C GLU A 8 -3.04 -12.71 3.40
N ILE A 9 -2.69 -11.42 3.43
CA ILE A 9 -2.43 -10.65 4.66
C ILE A 9 -3.08 -9.27 4.55
N ASN A 10 -3.76 -8.86 5.62
CA ASN A 10 -4.30 -7.51 5.78
C ASN A 10 -3.37 -6.68 6.68
N ILE A 11 -2.96 -5.50 6.23
CA ILE A 11 -2.12 -4.57 6.98
C ILE A 11 -2.93 -3.30 7.23
N GLY A 12 -3.25 -3.03 8.50
CA GLY A 12 -3.90 -1.79 8.92
C GLY A 12 -2.87 -0.69 9.22
N MET A 13 -2.96 0.43 8.52
CA MET A 13 -2.17 1.63 8.77
C MET A 13 -2.90 2.50 9.80
N VAL A 14 -2.40 2.51 11.04
CA VAL A 14 -2.96 3.27 12.16
C VAL A 14 -1.99 4.36 12.60
N GLY A 15 -2.49 5.57 12.89
CA GLY A 15 -1.65 6.70 13.29
C GLY A 15 -2.41 8.03 13.30
N HIS A 16 -1.81 9.08 13.85
CA HIS A 16 -2.40 10.42 13.96
C HIS A 16 -2.77 11.02 12.59
N VAL A 17 -3.69 11.99 12.58
CA VAL A 17 -4.13 12.70 11.37
C VAL A 17 -2.91 13.34 10.70
N ASP A 18 -2.88 13.34 9.36
CA ASP A 18 -1.79 13.88 8.54
C ASP A 18 -0.40 13.25 8.71
N HIS A 19 -0.26 12.13 9.42
CA HIS A 19 1.01 11.39 9.51
C HIS A 19 1.34 10.56 8.26
N GLY A 20 0.92 11.00 7.07
CA GLY A 20 1.31 10.41 5.79
C GLY A 20 0.89 8.95 5.58
N LYS A 21 -0.11 8.43 6.30
CA LYS A 21 -0.61 7.04 6.14
C LYS A 21 -1.02 6.73 4.69
N THR A 22 -1.71 7.68 4.06
CA THR A 22 -2.11 7.59 2.66
C THR A 22 -0.91 7.66 1.72
N THR A 23 0.03 8.57 1.99
CA THR A 23 1.28 8.70 1.22
C THR A 23 2.12 7.43 1.29
N LEU A 24 2.23 6.81 2.47
CA LEU A 24 2.93 5.54 2.65
C LEU A 24 2.25 4.40 1.89
N THR A 25 0.91 4.35 1.94
CA THR A 25 0.13 3.35 1.21
C THR A 25 0.30 3.51 -0.30
N GLN A 26 0.32 4.74 -0.82
CA GLN A 26 0.63 5.01 -2.22
C GLN A 26 2.06 4.57 -2.56
N ALA A 27 3.05 4.92 -1.76
CA ALA A 27 4.44 4.56 -2.03
C ALA A 27 4.64 3.03 -2.06
N LEU A 28 3.92 2.30 -1.21
CA LEU A 28 3.99 0.84 -1.13
C LEU A 28 3.22 0.14 -2.25
N THR A 29 1.99 0.59 -2.54
CA THR A 29 1.06 -0.09 -3.46
C THR A 29 1.12 0.45 -4.89
N GLY A 30 1.71 1.63 -5.09
CA GLY A 30 1.61 2.41 -6.33
C GLY A 30 0.20 2.98 -6.58
N LYS A 31 -0.79 2.68 -5.73
CA LYS A 31 -2.18 3.12 -5.86
C LYS A 31 -2.44 4.28 -4.91
N TRP A 32 -2.94 5.38 -5.45
CA TRP A 32 -3.39 6.50 -4.64
C TRP A 32 -4.72 6.14 -3.97
N THR A 33 -4.69 5.86 -2.66
CA THR A 33 -5.90 5.56 -1.87
C THR A 33 -6.64 6.80 -1.41
N ASP A 34 -6.13 8.01 -1.72
CA ASP A 34 -6.79 9.27 -1.36
C ASP A 34 -7.78 9.70 -2.44
N GLN A 35 -8.93 9.06 -2.45
CA GLN A 35 -10.10 9.68 -3.05
C GLN A 35 -10.72 10.55 -1.95
N HIS A 36 -10.46 11.86 -2.08
CA HIS A 36 -11.08 12.99 -1.38
C HIS A 36 -10.22 13.69 -0.32
N SER A 37 -9.56 14.75 -0.80
CA SER A 37 -9.19 15.96 -0.05
C SER A 37 -10.32 16.42 0.88
N GLU A 38 -11.57 16.12 0.52
CA GLU A 38 -12.78 16.37 1.30
C GLU A 38 -13.42 15.15 2.00
N GLU A 39 -12.99 14.75 3.22
CA GLU A 39 -14.02 14.70 4.28
C GLU A 39 -14.65 16.11 4.44
N MET A 40 -13.77 17.11 4.14
CA MET A 40 -13.77 18.58 3.97
C MET A 40 -15.08 19.23 3.53
N LYS A 41 -16.17 19.01 4.24
CA LYS A 41 -17.10 20.10 4.63
C LYS A 41 -18.29 19.62 5.47
N ARG A 42 -18.58 18.31 5.53
CA ARG A 42 -20.00 17.87 5.53
C ARG A 42 -20.48 16.86 6.57
N GLY A 43 -19.69 16.44 7.53
CA GLY A 43 -20.25 15.52 8.52
C GLY A 43 -20.45 14.12 7.95
N ILE A 44 -19.30 13.49 7.76
CA ILE A 44 -19.02 12.07 7.98
C ILE A 44 -19.56 11.06 6.93
N SER A 45 -18.63 10.55 6.12
CA SER A 45 -18.63 9.16 5.66
C SER A 45 -17.19 8.69 5.61
N ILE A 46 -16.82 7.86 6.59
CA ILE A 46 -15.50 7.25 6.71
C ILE A 46 -15.40 6.16 5.65
N LYS A 47 -14.79 6.49 4.51
CA LYS A 47 -14.46 5.46 3.52
C LYS A 47 -13.14 4.84 3.92
N LEU A 48 -13.18 3.53 4.19
CA LEU A 48 -11.98 2.71 4.35
C LEU A 48 -11.23 2.70 3.02
N GLY A 49 -10.00 3.21 3.03
CA GLY A 49 -9.12 3.16 1.88
C GLY A 49 -8.49 1.77 1.78
N TYR A 50 -8.73 1.08 0.66
CA TYR A 50 -8.13 -0.23 0.37
C TYR A 50 -7.17 -0.11 -0.80
N ALA A 51 -5.97 -0.68 -0.66
CA ALA A 51 -5.06 -0.90 -1.77
C ALA A 51 -4.28 -2.19 -1.61
N ASP A 52 -4.32 -3.03 -2.65
CA ASP A 52 -3.45 -4.20 -2.73
C ASP A 52 -2.03 -3.78 -3.11
N ALA A 53 -1.04 -4.34 -2.42
CA ALA A 53 0.37 -4.25 -2.75
C ALA A 53 0.92 -5.65 -3.05
N ASP A 54 1.56 -5.79 -4.21
CA ASP A 54 2.32 -6.99 -4.54
C ASP A 54 3.78 -6.81 -4.13
N PHE A 55 4.35 -7.82 -3.47
CA PHE A 55 5.76 -7.83 -3.10
C PHE A 55 6.52 -8.88 -3.90
N TYR A 56 7.69 -8.48 -4.40
CA TYR A 56 8.58 -9.30 -5.19
C TYR A 56 9.96 -9.37 -4.55
N LYS A 57 10.60 -10.53 -4.68
CA LYS A 57 12.01 -10.75 -4.37
C LYS A 57 12.79 -10.76 -5.68
N VAL A 58 13.80 -9.91 -5.79
CA VAL A 58 14.72 -9.89 -6.92
C VAL A 58 16.06 -10.46 -6.47
N LYS A 59 16.49 -11.55 -7.10
CA LYS A 59 17.81 -12.16 -6.91
C LYS A 59 18.73 -11.70 -8.02
N MET A 60 19.74 -10.92 -7.68
CA MET A 60 20.74 -10.43 -8.63
C MET A 60 21.86 -11.43 -8.84
N LYS A 61 22.49 -11.40 -10.03
CA LYS A 61 23.61 -12.28 -10.38
C LYS A 61 24.83 -12.15 -9.45
N LYS A 62 24.92 -11.03 -8.71
CA LYS A 62 26.01 -10.75 -7.77
C LYS A 62 25.75 -11.28 -6.35
N GLY A 63 24.69 -12.05 -6.14
CA GLY A 63 24.32 -12.61 -4.83
C GLY A 63 23.55 -11.64 -3.93
N GLU A 64 23.18 -10.46 -4.43
CA GLU A 64 22.37 -9.48 -3.71
C GLU A 64 20.88 -9.81 -3.83
N GLU A 65 20.16 -9.75 -2.71
CA GLU A 65 18.72 -9.95 -2.64
C GLU A 65 18.02 -8.62 -2.35
N HIS A 66 17.06 -8.25 -3.19
CA HIS A 66 16.29 -7.01 -3.07
C HIS A 66 14.80 -7.32 -2.95
N TYR A 67 14.07 -6.52 -2.17
CA TYR A 67 12.61 -6.57 -2.08
C TYR A 67 12.04 -5.32 -2.74
N THR A 68 11.06 -5.49 -3.61
CA THR A 68 10.42 -4.37 -4.32
C THR A 68 8.94 -4.63 -4.48
N SER A 69 8.13 -3.57 -4.42
CA SER A 69 6.74 -3.60 -4.88
C SER A 69 6.59 -3.22 -6.36
N ASN A 70 7.67 -2.73 -6.98
CA ASN A 70 7.74 -2.42 -8.40
C ASN A 70 8.83 -3.28 -9.08
N PRO A 71 8.48 -4.45 -9.65
CA PRO A 71 9.45 -5.36 -10.24
C PRO A 71 10.01 -4.87 -11.58
N ASP A 72 9.33 -3.94 -12.26
CA ASP A 72 9.69 -3.42 -13.58
C ASP A 72 10.73 -2.29 -13.55
N ASP A 73 11.21 -1.90 -12.36
CA ASP A 73 12.19 -0.83 -12.19
C ASP A 73 13.52 -1.20 -12.89
N GLU A 74 14.15 -0.22 -13.54
CA GLU A 74 15.34 -0.45 -14.38
C GLU A 74 16.50 -1.06 -13.61
N LYS A 75 16.54 -0.79 -12.31
CA LYS A 75 17.52 -1.30 -11.35
C LYS A 75 17.50 -2.82 -11.23
N PHE A 76 16.38 -3.47 -11.55
CA PHE A 76 16.18 -4.92 -11.43
C PHE A 76 16.33 -5.67 -12.77
N LYS A 77 16.61 -4.96 -13.87
CA LYS A 77 16.81 -5.56 -15.20
C LYS A 77 17.97 -6.58 -15.17
N GLY A 78 17.64 -7.84 -15.47
CA GLY A 78 18.60 -8.95 -15.50
C GLY A 78 18.73 -9.76 -14.20
N GLY A 79 18.00 -9.38 -13.15
CA GLY A 79 17.77 -10.19 -11.96
C GLY A 79 16.62 -11.18 -12.15
N LYS A 80 16.60 -12.27 -11.36
CA LYS A 80 15.47 -13.19 -11.32
C LYS A 80 14.42 -12.63 -10.35
N VAL A 81 13.24 -12.30 -10.87
CA VAL A 81 12.10 -11.80 -10.09
C VAL A 81 11.23 -12.98 -9.64
N GLU A 82 10.88 -13.02 -8.37
CA GLU A 82 10.03 -14.02 -7.73
C GLU A 82 8.92 -13.28 -6.98
N HIS A 83 7.65 -13.52 -7.33
CA HIS A 83 6.52 -12.98 -6.55
C HIS A 83 6.48 -13.68 -5.19
N LEU A 84 6.37 -12.89 -4.12
CA LEU A 84 6.33 -13.42 -2.76
C LEU A 84 4.91 -13.56 -2.26
N ARG A 85 4.13 -12.48 -2.35
CA ARG A 85 2.78 -12.38 -1.79
C ARG A 85 2.13 -11.07 -2.20
N THR A 86 0.80 -11.09 -2.15
CA THR A 86 -0.05 -9.91 -2.23
C THR A 86 -0.57 -9.60 -0.83
N VAL A 87 -0.53 -8.32 -0.43
CA VAL A 87 -1.11 -7.85 0.84
C VAL A 87 -2.17 -6.81 0.57
N LEU A 88 -3.20 -6.78 1.40
CA LEU A 88 -4.22 -5.73 1.39
C LEU A 88 -3.84 -4.68 2.44
N CYS A 89 -3.49 -3.49 1.98
CA CYS A 89 -3.29 -2.33 2.85
C CYS A 89 -4.65 -1.66 3.10
N LEU A 90 -4.99 -1.51 4.37
CA LEU A 90 -6.17 -0.80 4.85
C LEU A 90 -5.70 0.47 5.55
N VAL A 91 -6.18 1.61 5.08
CA VAL A 91 -5.94 2.90 5.73
C VAL A 91 -7.21 3.30 6.45
N GLU A 92 -7.13 3.36 7.78
CA GLU A 92 -8.20 3.91 8.60
C GLU A 92 -8.05 5.43 8.65
N LEU A 93 -9.05 6.15 8.15
CA LEU A 93 -9.18 7.58 8.37
C LEU A 93 -9.72 7.78 9.78
N GLN A 94 -8.80 7.99 10.71
CA GLN A 94 -9.06 8.13 12.14
C GLN A 94 -9.66 9.51 12.48
N LEU A 95 -10.80 9.84 11.86
CA LEU A 95 -11.58 11.04 12.15
C LEU A 95 -12.65 10.79 13.23
N TRP A 96 -12.93 9.52 13.55
CA TRP A 96 -13.93 9.14 14.55
C TRP A 96 -13.41 9.04 15.99
N ILE A 97 -12.15 8.63 16.19
CA ILE A 97 -11.60 8.38 17.54
C ILE A 97 -11.22 9.67 18.28
N GLN A 98 -10.96 10.78 17.57
CA GLN A 98 -10.56 12.05 18.19
C GLN A 98 -11.74 13.00 18.49
N GLN A 99 -12.96 12.73 18.02
CA GLN A 99 -14.15 13.57 18.31
C GLN A 99 -14.99 13.08 19.50
N PHE A 100 -14.68 11.91 20.06
CA PHE A 100 -15.42 11.31 21.18
C PHE A 100 -14.55 10.93 22.38
N TRP A 101 -13.35 11.52 22.51
CA TRP A 101 -12.55 11.48 23.75
C TRP A 101 -11.93 12.85 24.04
#